data_AF-A0A662I2B2-F1
#
_entry.id   AF-A0A662I2B2-F1
#
_cell.length_a   1.000
_cell.length_b   1.000
_cell.length_c   1.000
_cell.angle_alpha   90.00
_cell.angle_beta   90.00
_cell.angle_gamma   90.00
#
_symmetry.space_group_name_H-M   'P 1'
#
loop_
_entity.id
_entity.type
_entity.pdbx_description
1 polymer ?
#
loop_
_entity_poly.entity_id
_entity_poly.type
_entity_poly.pdbx_seq_one_letter_code
_entity_poly.pdbx_strand_id
1 'polypeptide(L)'
;MEDVIAEAKKLMEREDLKKLILAASFVEKRGYCKWPRVREIAEYAKLLGVKKIGLAFCIGLSSEAAEVAKYLKEKGFEVYSVCCKCGGIDKTEVGLNEKDKLRPGSFEAICNPVLQALILNKLKTELNVTIGLCVGHDAVFTKLSKAPVVCLIAKDRVTGHNPAAALYVNYLRKRL
;
A
#
# COMPACT_ATOMS: atom_id res chain seq x y z
N MET A 1 -23.97 19.16 8.13
CA MET A 1 -23.73 17.73 7.77
C MET A 1 -24.46 17.36 6.49
N GLU A 2 -25.71 17.79 6.31
CA GLU A 2 -26.48 17.57 5.07
C GLU A 2 -25.75 18.06 3.82
N ASP A 3 -25.10 19.23 3.88
CA ASP A 3 -24.29 19.75 2.77
C ASP A 3 -23.14 18.82 2.37
N VAL A 4 -22.46 18.22 3.35
CA VAL A 4 -21.34 17.29 3.13
C VAL A 4 -21.85 15.98 2.51
N ILE A 5 -23.03 15.52 2.89
CA ILE A 5 -23.66 14.33 2.29
C ILE A 5 -24.02 14.60 0.82
N ALA A 6 -24.59 15.77 0.52
CA ALA A 6 -24.91 16.16 -0.85
C ALA A 6 -23.64 16.28 -1.71
N GLU A 7 -22.58 16.89 -1.18
CA GLU A 7 -21.27 16.97 -1.83
C GLU A 7 -20.67 15.59 -2.10
N ALA A 8 -20.68 14.70 -1.11
CA ALA A 8 -20.18 13.33 -1.26
C ALA A 8 -20.93 12.57 -2.37
N LYS A 9 -22.26 12.65 -2.41
CA LYS A 9 -23.07 12.04 -3.48
C LYS A 9 -22.68 12.56 -4.86
N LYS A 10 -22.45 13.87 -4.98
CA LYS A 10 -21.99 14.48 -6.24
C LYS A 10 -20.61 13.97 -6.66
N LEU A 11 -19.69 13.80 -5.70
CA LEU A 11 -18.36 13.23 -5.96
C LEU A 11 -18.44 11.76 -6.40
N MET A 12 -19.34 10.97 -5.82
CA MET A 12 -19.53 9.56 -6.18
C MET A 12 -20.01 9.37 -7.63
N GLU A 13 -20.62 10.39 -8.25
CA GLU A 13 -21.01 10.37 -9.67
C GLU A 13 -19.85 10.65 -10.64
N ARG A 14 -18.70 11.14 -10.15
CA ARG A 14 -17.50 11.33 -10.98
C ARG A 14 -17.06 9.98 -11.53
N GLU A 15 -16.89 9.86 -12.84
CA GLU A 15 -16.76 8.56 -13.52
C GLU A 15 -15.62 7.68 -12.98
N ASP A 16 -14.47 8.29 -12.67
CA ASP A 16 -13.32 7.62 -12.08
C ASP A 16 -13.63 7.07 -10.67
N LEU A 17 -14.34 7.83 -9.83
CA LEU A 17 -14.74 7.38 -8.49
C LEU A 17 -15.87 6.36 -8.54
N LYS A 18 -16.85 6.57 -9.42
CA LYS A 18 -17.99 5.67 -9.60
C LYS A 18 -17.55 4.25 -9.93
N LYS A 19 -16.58 4.10 -10.84
CA LYS A 19 -16.00 2.79 -11.19
C LYS A 19 -15.34 2.11 -9.99
N LEU A 20 -14.53 2.85 -9.22
CA LEU A 20 -13.88 2.34 -8.01
C LEU A 20 -14.89 1.88 -6.95
N ILE A 21 -15.91 2.70 -6.68
CA ILE A 21 -16.94 2.40 -5.67
C ILE A 21 -17.76 1.17 -6.08
N LEU A 22 -18.24 1.11 -7.33
CA LEU A 22 -19.01 -0.03 -7.81
C LEU A 22 -18.21 -1.33 -7.75
N ALA A 23 -16.94 -1.31 -8.18
CA ALA A 23 -16.08 -2.47 -8.09
C ALA A 23 -15.88 -2.92 -6.62
N ALA A 24 -15.74 -1.98 -5.69
CA ALA A 24 -15.60 -2.29 -4.26
C ALA A 24 -16.87 -2.97 -3.71
N SER A 25 -18.06 -2.47 -4.03
CA SER A 25 -19.33 -3.08 -3.62
C SER A 25 -19.52 -4.50 -4.19
N PHE A 26 -19.08 -4.75 -5.44
CA PHE A 26 -19.12 -6.10 -6.01
C PHE A 26 -18.15 -7.06 -5.32
N VAL A 27 -16.93 -6.61 -5.01
CA VAL A 27 -15.95 -7.41 -4.28
C VAL A 27 -16.46 -7.76 -2.90
N GLU A 28 -16.98 -6.78 -2.16
CA GLU A 28 -17.61 -7.00 -0.85
C GLU A 28 -18.71 -8.05 -0.97
N LYS A 29 -19.70 -7.85 -1.85
CA LYS A 29 -20.84 -8.77 -1.98
C LYS A 29 -20.43 -10.20 -2.32
N ARG A 30 -19.45 -10.37 -3.20
CA ARG A 30 -19.03 -11.70 -3.71
C ARG A 30 -18.05 -12.40 -2.76
N GLY A 31 -17.18 -11.62 -2.11
CA GLY A 31 -16.09 -12.10 -1.27
C GLY A 31 -16.35 -12.06 0.23
N TYR A 32 -17.48 -11.50 0.67
CA TYR A 32 -17.81 -11.28 2.08
C TYR A 32 -17.53 -12.51 2.95
N CYS A 33 -16.58 -12.36 3.91
CA CYS A 33 -16.13 -13.40 4.83
C CYS A 33 -15.63 -14.70 4.17
N LYS A 34 -15.23 -14.65 2.90
CA LYS A 34 -14.79 -15.81 2.11
C LYS A 34 -13.44 -15.62 1.45
N TRP A 35 -13.16 -14.41 0.95
CA TRP A 35 -11.94 -14.14 0.20
C TRP A 35 -10.90 -13.48 1.08
N PRO A 36 -9.63 -13.94 1.08
CA PRO A 36 -8.56 -13.17 1.68
C PRO A 36 -8.31 -11.90 0.87
N ARG A 37 -7.81 -10.84 1.53
CA ARG A 37 -7.59 -9.52 0.92
C ARG A 37 -6.73 -9.56 -0.36
N VAL A 38 -5.75 -10.47 -0.45
CA VAL A 38 -4.95 -10.64 -1.67
C VAL A 38 -5.80 -11.07 -2.88
N ARG A 39 -6.81 -11.91 -2.65
CA ARG A 39 -7.79 -12.30 -3.68
C ARG A 39 -8.76 -11.16 -3.97
N GLU A 40 -9.23 -10.46 -2.95
CA GLU A 40 -10.08 -9.27 -3.13
C GLU A 40 -9.41 -8.24 -4.04
N ILE A 41 -8.11 -7.98 -3.87
CA ILE A 41 -7.33 -7.09 -4.73
C ILE A 41 -7.33 -7.56 -6.18
N ALA A 42 -7.12 -8.86 -6.43
CA ALA A 42 -7.13 -9.40 -7.79
C ALA A 42 -8.53 -9.29 -8.44
N GLU A 43 -9.59 -9.60 -7.71
CA GLU A 43 -10.97 -9.47 -8.21
C GLU A 43 -11.37 -8.00 -8.42
N TYR A 44 -10.93 -7.11 -7.54
CA TYR A 44 -11.09 -5.67 -7.68
C TYR A 44 -10.41 -5.15 -8.95
N ALA A 45 -9.14 -5.51 -9.16
CA ALA A 45 -8.38 -5.13 -10.34
C ALA A 45 -9.04 -5.64 -11.65
N LYS A 46 -9.56 -6.88 -11.67
CA LYS A 46 -10.31 -7.43 -12.81
C LYS A 46 -11.56 -6.61 -13.12
N LEU A 47 -12.36 -6.28 -12.10
CA LEU A 47 -13.59 -5.48 -12.27
C LEU A 47 -13.30 -4.08 -12.81
N LEU A 48 -12.14 -3.51 -12.47
CA LEU A 48 -11.68 -2.23 -12.98
C LEU A 48 -11.06 -2.31 -14.38
N GLY A 49 -10.84 -3.52 -14.93
CA GLY A 49 -10.14 -3.70 -16.20
C GLY A 49 -8.64 -3.33 -16.14
N VAL A 50 -8.05 -3.31 -14.94
CA VAL A 50 -6.63 -3.01 -14.72
C VAL A 50 -5.77 -4.07 -15.38
N LYS A 51 -4.71 -3.64 -16.06
CA LYS A 51 -3.68 -4.52 -16.64
C LYS A 51 -2.37 -4.43 -15.86
N LYS A 52 -2.00 -3.23 -15.41
CA LYS A 52 -0.72 -2.96 -14.72
C LYS A 52 -0.90 -2.70 -13.24
N ILE A 53 -0.32 -3.55 -12.41
CA ILE A 53 -0.33 -3.40 -10.94
C ILE A 53 1.07 -3.06 -10.44
N GLY A 54 1.16 -2.01 -9.63
CA GLY A 54 2.39 -1.65 -8.92
C GLY A 54 2.40 -2.18 -7.49
N LEU A 55 3.50 -2.77 -7.05
CA LEU A 55 3.73 -3.19 -5.66
C LEU A 55 4.80 -2.28 -5.04
N ALA A 56 4.40 -1.46 -4.08
CA ALA A 56 5.34 -0.69 -3.26
C ALA A 56 5.54 -1.42 -1.94
N PHE A 57 6.72 -2.00 -1.74
CA PHE A 57 6.95 -2.92 -0.61
C PHE A 57 8.17 -2.55 0.23
N CYS A 58 8.17 -2.96 1.49
CA CYS A 58 9.36 -2.85 2.33
C CYS A 58 10.33 -4.00 2.08
N ILE A 59 11.64 -3.71 2.08
CA ILE A 59 12.70 -4.71 2.03
C ILE A 59 12.53 -5.87 3.02
N GLY A 60 11.99 -5.61 4.22
CA GLY A 60 11.75 -6.64 5.23
C GLY A 60 10.52 -7.51 5.00
N LEU A 61 9.76 -7.27 3.93
CA LEU A 61 8.64 -8.10 3.47
C LEU A 61 8.82 -8.48 1.98
N SER A 62 10.07 -8.68 1.56
CA SER A 62 10.38 -9.02 0.16
C SER A 62 9.80 -10.36 -0.27
N SER A 63 9.77 -11.34 0.64
CA SER A 63 9.22 -12.67 0.38
C SER A 63 7.71 -12.62 0.18
N GLU A 64 6.99 -11.91 1.04
CA GLU A 64 5.55 -11.68 0.91
C GLU A 64 5.23 -10.92 -0.38
N ALA A 65 6.04 -9.89 -0.71
CA ALA A 65 5.87 -9.16 -1.96
C ALA A 65 6.10 -10.05 -3.20
N ALA A 66 7.04 -10.99 -3.15
CA ALA A 66 7.30 -11.95 -4.22
C ALA A 66 6.12 -12.92 -4.42
N GLU A 67 5.56 -13.47 -3.35
CA GLU A 67 4.38 -14.34 -3.40
C GLU A 67 3.15 -13.59 -3.95
N VAL A 68 2.93 -12.35 -3.51
CA VAL A 68 1.86 -11.50 -4.04
C VAL A 68 2.07 -11.21 -5.53
N ALA A 69 3.30 -10.90 -5.93
CA ALA A 69 3.62 -10.66 -7.34
C ALA A 69 3.37 -11.91 -8.20
N LYS A 70 3.78 -13.09 -7.72
CA LYS A 70 3.53 -14.37 -8.39
C LYS A 70 2.03 -14.61 -8.55
N TYR A 71 1.27 -14.50 -7.46
CA TYR A 71 -0.18 -14.68 -7.48
C TYR A 71 -0.88 -13.74 -8.48
N LEU A 72 -0.53 -12.45 -8.49
CA LEU A 72 -1.13 -11.48 -9.41
C LEU A 72 -0.75 -11.75 -10.88
N LYS A 73 0.49 -12.15 -11.15
CA LYS A 73 0.91 -12.58 -12.50
C LYS A 73 0.13 -13.81 -12.98
N GLU A 74 -0.10 -14.79 -12.10
CA GLU A 74 -0.94 -15.96 -12.39
C GLU A 74 -2.41 -15.58 -12.68
N LYS A 75 -2.88 -14.42 -12.20
CA LYS A 75 -4.19 -13.86 -12.54
C LYS A 75 -4.20 -13.03 -13.83
N GLY A 76 -3.08 -12.94 -14.53
CA GLY A 76 -2.96 -12.28 -15.84
C GLY A 76 -2.58 -10.80 -15.78
N PHE A 77 -2.15 -10.29 -14.63
CA PHE A 77 -1.70 -8.90 -14.50
C PHE A 77 -0.22 -8.74 -14.85
N GLU A 78 0.13 -7.59 -15.42
CA GLU A 78 1.51 -7.12 -15.50
C GLU A 78 1.89 -6.46 -14.18
N VAL A 79 2.87 -7.02 -13.47
CA VAL A 79 3.22 -6.61 -12.11
C VAL A 79 4.61 -5.97 -12.05
N TYR A 80 4.67 -4.77 -11.50
CA TYR A 80 5.91 -4.03 -11.25
C TYR A 80 6.13 -3.88 -9.74
N SER A 81 7.30 -4.25 -9.24
CA SER A 81 7.60 -4.20 -7.80
C SER A 81 8.72 -3.20 -7.51
N VAL A 82 8.54 -2.33 -6.52
CA VAL A 82 9.55 -1.34 -6.10
C VAL A 82 9.82 -1.44 -4.61
N CYS A 83 11.07 -1.74 -4.26
CA CYS A 83 11.53 -1.88 -2.88
C CYS A 83 11.70 -0.49 -2.22
N CYS A 84 11.41 -0.42 -0.91
CA CYS A 84 11.50 0.84 -0.16
C CYS A 84 12.91 1.43 -0.11
N LYS A 85 13.97 0.64 -0.28
CA LYS A 85 15.37 1.13 -0.28
C LYS A 85 15.85 1.59 -1.66
N CYS A 86 14.96 1.72 -2.64
CA CYS A 86 15.30 2.21 -3.97
C CYS A 86 16.00 3.58 -3.91
N GLY A 87 16.96 3.78 -4.82
CA GLY A 87 17.77 4.99 -4.88
C GLY A 87 18.99 5.01 -3.96
N GLY A 88 19.00 4.24 -2.86
CA GLY A 88 20.20 4.11 -2.01
C GLY A 88 20.67 5.43 -1.40
N ILE A 89 19.75 6.33 -1.04
CA ILE A 89 20.02 7.65 -0.46
C ILE A 89 20.24 7.49 1.05
N ASP A 90 21.27 8.13 1.61
CA ASP A 90 21.53 8.10 3.05
C ASP A 90 20.51 8.97 3.83
N LYS A 91 20.20 8.58 5.05
CA LYS A 91 19.31 9.35 5.94
C LYS A 91 19.75 10.79 6.20
N THR A 92 21.04 11.07 6.16
CA THR A 92 21.58 12.42 6.34
C THR A 92 21.20 13.35 5.20
N GLU A 93 21.04 12.84 3.98
CA GLU A 93 20.68 13.64 2.81
C GLU A 93 19.26 14.21 2.89
N VAL A 94 18.39 13.60 3.71
CA VAL A 94 17.03 14.10 4.00
C VAL A 94 16.95 14.87 5.33
N GLY A 95 18.10 15.23 5.91
CA GLY A 95 18.19 16.07 7.10
C GLY A 95 18.13 15.33 8.43
N LEU A 96 18.22 13.99 8.46
CA LEU A 96 18.37 13.27 9.72
C LEU A 96 19.80 13.43 10.24
N ASN A 97 19.97 13.81 11.51
CA ASN A 97 21.32 13.88 12.06
C ASN A 97 21.95 12.49 12.14
N GLU A 98 23.27 12.42 11.98
CA GLU A 98 24.03 11.15 12.05
C GLU A 98 23.78 10.37 13.35
N LYS A 99 23.65 11.09 14.47
CA LYS A 99 23.36 10.51 15.80
C LYS A 99 21.97 9.87 15.93
N ASP A 100 21.03 10.27 15.06
CA ASP A 100 19.64 9.80 15.09
C ASP A 100 19.42 8.62 14.13
N LYS A 101 20.47 8.17 13.43
CA LYS A 101 20.46 6.90 12.68
C LYS A 101 20.29 5.72 13.64
N LEU A 102 19.77 4.60 13.12
CA LEU A 102 19.75 3.33 13.86
C LEU A 102 21.18 2.81 14.08
N ARG A 103 22.09 3.09 13.14
CA ARG A 103 23.52 2.79 13.25
C ARG A 103 24.36 4.03 12.93
N PRO A 104 24.60 4.91 13.92
CA PRO A 104 25.45 6.09 13.73
C PRO A 104 26.85 5.72 13.23
N GLY A 105 27.43 6.57 12.38
CA GLY A 105 28.74 6.38 11.76
C GLY A 105 28.74 5.44 10.55
N SER A 106 27.56 5.03 10.07
CA SER A 106 27.43 4.11 8.94
C SER A 106 26.39 4.60 7.93
N PHE A 107 26.52 4.12 6.70
CA PHE A 107 25.51 4.35 5.67
C PHE A 107 24.21 3.67 6.08
N GLU A 108 23.12 4.43 6.10
CA GLU A 108 21.80 3.92 6.40
C GLU A 108 20.79 4.45 5.39
N ALA A 109 20.52 3.64 4.37
CA ALA A 109 19.57 3.98 3.31
C ALA A 109 18.21 4.36 3.89
N ILE A 110 17.63 5.45 3.41
CA ILE A 110 16.24 5.82 3.72
C ILE A 110 15.26 4.80 3.13
N CYS A 111 14.06 4.76 3.70
CA CYS A 111 12.92 4.28 2.92
C CYS A 111 12.46 5.44 2.03
N ASN A 112 12.40 5.24 0.71
CA ASN A 112 12.13 6.29 -0.28
C ASN A 112 10.75 6.12 -0.95
N PRO A 113 9.65 6.45 -0.25
CA PRO A 113 8.29 6.31 -0.77
C PRO A 113 8.01 7.29 -1.93
N VAL A 114 8.73 8.41 -1.97
CA VAL A 114 8.68 9.37 -3.09
C VAL A 114 9.14 8.68 -4.36
N LEU A 115 10.34 8.09 -4.35
CA LEU A 115 10.87 7.39 -5.52
C LEU A 115 10.02 6.15 -5.88
N GLN A 116 9.51 5.41 -4.90
CA GLN A 116 8.55 4.32 -5.16
C GLN A 116 7.34 4.81 -5.97
N ALA A 117 6.71 5.91 -5.54
CA ALA A 117 5.57 6.48 -6.23
C ALA A 117 5.96 6.99 -7.63
N LEU A 118 7.07 7.70 -7.77
CA LEU A 118 7.52 8.24 -9.06
C LEU A 118 7.85 7.14 -10.08
N ILE A 119 8.49 6.04 -9.65
CA ILE A 119 8.78 4.89 -10.52
C ILE A 119 7.46 4.28 -11.02
N LEU A 120 6.52 3.99 -10.12
CA LEU A 120 5.24 3.37 -10.50
C LEU A 120 4.38 4.30 -11.37
N ASN A 121 4.38 5.61 -11.08
CA ASN A 121 3.75 6.62 -11.92
C ASN A 121 4.36 6.66 -13.33
N LYS A 122 5.69 6.55 -13.44
CA LYS A 122 6.41 6.52 -14.74
C LYS A 122 6.07 5.25 -15.53
N LEU A 123 5.90 4.13 -14.83
CA LEU A 123 5.47 2.85 -15.41
C LEU A 123 3.97 2.81 -15.75
N LYS A 124 3.22 3.87 -15.36
CA LYS A 124 1.78 4.02 -15.58
C LYS A 124 1.00 2.83 -15.06
N THR A 125 1.32 2.39 -13.84
CA THR A 125 0.47 1.41 -13.14
C THR A 125 -0.92 2.00 -12.90
N GLU A 126 -1.93 1.16 -12.91
CA GLU A 126 -3.34 1.56 -12.87
C GLU A 126 -3.99 1.26 -11.50
N LEU A 127 -3.36 0.38 -10.72
CA LEU A 127 -3.65 0.13 -9.32
C LEU A 127 -2.33 -0.12 -8.59
N ASN A 128 -2.14 0.50 -7.42
CA ASN A 128 -0.96 0.27 -6.60
C ASN A 128 -1.33 -0.42 -5.29
N VAL A 129 -0.48 -1.36 -4.87
CA VAL A 129 -0.63 -2.12 -3.62
C VAL A 129 0.54 -1.81 -2.71
N THR A 130 0.27 -1.40 -1.46
CA THR A 130 1.31 -1.24 -0.46
C THR A 130 1.47 -2.50 0.38
N ILE A 131 2.71 -2.97 0.52
CA ILE A 131 3.05 -4.21 1.25
C ILE A 131 4.08 -3.86 2.33
N GLY A 132 3.58 -3.63 3.54
CA GLY A 132 4.39 -3.40 4.72
C GLY A 132 5.22 -2.12 4.66
N LEU A 133 4.72 -1.03 4.06
CA LEU A 133 5.37 0.27 4.24
C LEU A 133 5.23 0.72 5.71
N CYS A 134 6.24 1.42 6.23
CA CYS A 134 6.18 1.95 7.60
C CYS A 134 5.17 3.10 7.69
N VAL A 135 4.65 3.35 8.90
CA VAL A 135 3.83 4.54 9.19
C VAL A 135 4.51 5.80 8.68
N GLY A 136 3.75 6.64 7.98
CA GLY A 136 4.20 7.87 7.34
C GLY A 136 4.76 7.66 5.94
N HIS A 137 5.48 6.56 5.69
CA HIS A 137 5.98 6.24 4.34
C HIS A 137 4.86 5.75 3.44
N ASP A 138 3.91 4.99 3.99
CA ASP A 138 2.67 4.60 3.33
C ASP A 138 1.79 5.81 2.96
N ALA A 139 1.67 6.78 3.86
CA ALA A 139 0.94 8.02 3.64
C ALA A 139 1.58 8.86 2.53
N VAL A 140 2.90 9.03 2.53
CA VAL A 140 3.64 9.75 1.47
C VAL A 140 3.46 9.04 0.12
N PHE A 141 3.62 7.72 0.07
CA PHE A 141 3.40 6.95 -1.15
C PHE A 141 1.97 7.14 -1.69
N THR A 142 0.98 7.02 -0.80
CA THR A 142 -0.44 7.15 -1.16
C THR A 142 -0.77 8.54 -1.67
N LYS A 143 -0.21 9.58 -1.07
CA LYS A 143 -0.38 10.97 -1.49
C LYS A 143 0.22 11.27 -2.88
N LEU A 144 1.31 10.60 -3.24
CA LEU A 144 2.04 10.84 -4.50
C LEU A 144 1.67 9.86 -5.63
N SER A 145 1.01 8.75 -5.31
CA SER A 145 0.52 7.80 -6.31
C SER A 145 -0.53 8.45 -7.20
N LYS A 146 -0.37 8.34 -8.52
CA LYS A 146 -1.38 8.77 -9.49
C LYS A 146 -2.50 7.74 -9.65
N ALA A 147 -2.19 6.46 -9.44
CA ALA A 147 -3.16 5.38 -9.39
C ALA A 147 -3.76 5.26 -7.98
N PRO A 148 -5.00 4.74 -7.85
CA PRO A 148 -5.57 4.37 -6.56
C PRO A 148 -4.64 3.39 -5.83
N VAL A 149 -4.58 3.53 -4.51
CA VAL A 149 -3.73 2.70 -3.64
C VAL A 149 -4.59 1.85 -2.72
N VAL A 150 -4.27 0.56 -2.64
CA VAL A 150 -4.84 -0.37 -1.66
C VAL A 150 -3.74 -0.89 -0.75
N CYS A 151 -3.92 -0.79 0.56
CA CYS A 151 -2.98 -1.40 1.51
C CYS A 151 -3.28 -2.88 1.65
N LEU A 152 -2.32 -3.76 1.39
CA LEU A 152 -2.46 -5.21 1.64
C LEU A 152 -1.94 -5.56 3.05
N ILE A 153 -0.75 -5.06 3.39
CA ILE A 153 -0.12 -5.32 4.69
C ILE A 153 0.23 -3.97 5.33
N ALA A 154 -0.42 -3.64 6.44
CA ALA A 154 0.02 -2.56 7.32
C ALA A 154 1.18 -3.07 8.17
N LYS A 155 2.35 -2.44 8.10
CA LYS A 155 3.52 -2.95 8.82
C LYS A 155 3.32 -2.76 10.32
N ASP A 156 3.29 -3.87 11.02
CA ASP A 156 3.48 -3.94 12.46
C ASP A 156 4.38 -5.14 12.77
N ARG A 157 5.62 -4.90 13.22
CA ARG A 157 6.57 -5.99 13.50
C ARG A 157 6.24 -6.73 14.80
N VAL A 158 5.52 -6.10 15.73
CA VAL A 158 5.22 -6.67 17.04
C VAL A 158 4.14 -7.75 16.93
N THR A 159 3.17 -7.55 16.03
CA THR A 159 1.98 -8.41 15.90
C THR A 159 2.01 -9.35 14.69
N GLY A 160 3.15 -9.45 13.99
CA GLY A 160 3.21 -10.20 12.74
C GLY A 160 2.36 -9.56 11.62
N HIS A 161 2.34 -8.22 11.58
CA HIS A 161 1.61 -7.40 10.62
C HIS A 161 0.08 -7.47 10.73
N ASN A 162 -0.41 -7.71 11.95
CA ASN A 162 -1.82 -7.63 12.31
C ASN A 162 -2.04 -6.57 13.41
N PRO A 163 -2.03 -5.27 13.06
CA PRO A 163 -2.06 -4.19 14.06
C PRO A 163 -3.34 -4.18 14.92
N ALA A 164 -4.43 -4.80 14.47
CA ALA A 164 -5.64 -4.95 15.29
C ALA A 164 -5.37 -5.74 16.58
N ALA A 165 -4.35 -6.61 16.60
CA ALA A 165 -3.96 -7.38 17.78
C ALA A 165 -3.57 -6.53 18.98
N ALA A 166 -3.05 -5.33 18.75
CA ALA A 166 -2.75 -4.40 19.84
C ALA A 166 -4.01 -3.90 20.57
N LEU A 167 -5.19 -3.94 19.91
CA LEU A 167 -6.45 -3.45 20.49
C LEU A 167 -7.18 -4.51 21.31
N TYR A 168 -7.11 -5.78 20.89
CA TYR A 168 -7.86 -6.87 21.52
C TYR A 168 -7.03 -7.74 22.48
N VAL A 169 -5.69 -7.80 22.33
CA VAL A 169 -4.84 -8.54 23.27
C VAL A 169 -4.46 -7.61 24.44
N ASN A 170 -5.02 -7.86 25.62
CA ASN A 170 -4.79 -7.03 26.82
C ASN A 170 -3.31 -6.73 27.12
N TYR A 171 -2.43 -7.72 26.91
CA TYR A 171 -0.99 -7.53 27.17
C TYR A 171 -0.32 -6.57 26.17
N LEU A 172 -0.79 -6.55 24.92
CA LEU A 172 -0.35 -5.59 23.91
C LEU A 172 -1.01 -4.23 24.11
N ARG A 173 -2.29 -4.20 24.50
CA ARG A 173 -3.05 -2.97 24.76
C ARG A 173 -2.43 -2.12 25.86
N LYS A 174 -1.82 -2.75 26.88
CA LYS A 174 -1.07 -2.06 27.95
C LYS A 174 0.22 -1.36 27.46
N ARG A 175 0.64 -1.58 26.21
CA ARG A 175 1.83 -0.98 25.59
C ARG A 175 1.50 0.16 24.62
N LEU A 176 0.21 0.46 24.42
CA LEU A 176 -0.27 1.65 23.70
C LEU A 176 -0.25 2.86 24.64
#